data_AF-A0A7C7KR40-F1
#
_entry.id   AF-A0A7C7KR40-F1
#
_cell.length_a   1.000
_cell.length_b   1.000
_cell.length_c   1.000
_cell.angle_alpha   90.00
_cell.angle_beta   90.00
_cell.angle_gamma   90.00
#
_symmetry.space_group_name_H-M   'P 1'
#
loop_
_entity.id
_entity.type
_entity.pdbx_description
1 polymer ?
#
loop_
_entity_poly.entity_id
_entity_poly.type
_entity_poly.pdbx_seq_one_letter_code
_entity_poly.pdbx_strand_id
1 'polypeptide(L)' 'GGVMSKTVSVGVSEFPKDCEGKLWQCIKFADVALYRAKEEGRNRVVRFLPEMWKTAEY' A
#
# COMPACT_ATOMS: atom_id res chain seq x y z
N GLY A 1 30.23 0.25 -17.56
CA GLY A 1 29.25 0.29 -16.45
C GLY A 1 27.91 -0.16 -16.99
N GLY A 2 27.31 -1.21 -16.42
CA GLY A 2 26.01 -1.71 -16.87
C GLY A 2 24.86 -0.91 -16.28
N VAL A 3 23.84 -0.62 -17.08
CA VAL A 3 22.60 0.01 -16.61
C VAL A 3 21.73 -1.06 -15.96
N MET A 4 21.37 -0.88 -14.69
CA MET A 4 20.50 -1.80 -13.96
C MET A 4 19.10 -1.21 -13.87
N SER A 5 18.12 -1.89 -14.45
CA SER A 5 16.70 -1.53 -14.35
C SER A 5 16.08 -2.17 -13.11
N LYS A 6 15.48 -1.36 -12.24
CA LYS A 6 14.71 -1.81 -11.07
C LYS A 6 13.29 -1.27 -11.15
N THR A 7 12.34 -2.08 -10.73
CA THR A 7 10.92 -1.69 -10.61
C THR A 7 10.56 -1.50 -9.15
N VAL A 8 9.63 -0.59 -8.86
CA VAL A 8 9.07 -0.38 -7.53
C VAL A 8 7.59 -0.75 -7.51
N SER A 9 7.14 -1.27 -6.37
CA SER A 9 5.71 -1.41 -6.07
C SER A 9 5.36 -0.35 -5.04
N VAL A 10 4.20 0.28 -5.16
CA VAL A 10 3.82 1.44 -4.33
C VAL A 10 2.41 1.22 -3.80
N GLY A 11 2.23 1.44 -2.50
CA GLY A 11 0.91 1.49 -1.86
C GLY A 11 0.55 2.93 -1.51
N VAL A 12 -0.71 3.31 -1.71
CA VAL A 12 -1.18 4.69 -1.52
C VAL A 12 -2.40 4.70 -0.60
N SER A 13 -2.40 5.58 0.39
CA SER A 13 -3.56 5.89 1.26
C SER A 13 -3.86 7.39 1.22
N GLU A 14 -5.12 7.78 1.29
CA GLU A 14 -5.53 9.19 1.25
C GLU A 14 -5.98 9.68 2.63
N PHE A 15 -5.38 10.78 3.12
CA PHE A 15 -5.86 11.49 4.31
C PHE A 15 -6.75 12.67 3.89
N PRO A 16 -7.90 12.94 4.55
CA PRO A 16 -8.52 12.22 5.67
C PRO A 16 -9.52 11.13 5.25
N LYS A 17 -9.63 10.83 3.94
CA LYS A 17 -10.66 9.93 3.40
C LYS A 17 -10.53 8.49 3.91
N ASP A 18 -9.31 7.96 3.96
CA ASP A 18 -9.04 6.59 4.38
C ASP A 18 -8.64 6.50 5.86
N CYS A 19 -8.14 7.60 6.47
CA CYS A 19 -7.62 7.60 7.84
C CYS A 19 -8.25 8.68 8.70
N GLU A 20 -8.90 8.26 9.77
CA GLU A 20 -9.63 9.11 10.71
C GLU A 20 -8.68 9.83 11.69
N GLY A 21 -8.05 10.90 11.22
CA GLY A 21 -7.33 11.86 12.08
C GLY A 21 -5.96 11.42 12.58
N LYS A 22 -5.48 10.20 12.28
CA LYS A 22 -4.14 9.72 12.68
C LYS A 22 -3.27 9.40 11.46
N LEU A 23 -2.17 10.14 11.30
CA LEU A 23 -1.18 9.93 10.23
C LEU A 23 -0.63 8.50 10.21
N TRP A 24 -0.37 7.91 11.37
CA TRP A 24 0.14 6.54 11.47
C TRP A 24 -0.81 5.49 10.89
N GLN A 25 -2.13 5.72 10.95
CA GLN A 25 -3.09 4.83 10.31
C GLN A 25 -2.95 4.87 8.79
N CYS A 26 -2.75 6.06 8.20
CA CYS A 26 -2.47 6.17 6.77
C CYS A 26 -1.23 5.39 6.36
N ILE A 27 -0.14 5.52 7.13
CA ILE A 27 1.10 4.79 6.84
C ILE A 27 0.85 3.28 6.83
N LYS A 28 0.10 2.76 7.81
CA LYS A 28 -0.29 1.34 7.83
C LYS A 28 -1.15 0.94 6.63
N PHE A 29 -2.09 1.78 6.22
CA PHE A 29 -2.96 1.51 5.07
C PHE A 29 -2.18 1.53 3.75
N ALA A 30 -1.25 2.46 3.59
CA ALA A 30 -0.31 2.47 2.47
C ALA A 30 0.58 1.22 2.47
N ASP A 31 1.02 0.73 3.63
CA ASP A 31 1.80 -0.51 3.73
C ASP A 31 0.98 -1.76 3.34
N VAL A 32 -0.30 -1.83 3.75
CA VAL A 32 -1.21 -2.90 3.30
C VAL A 32 -1.42 -2.87 1.80
N ALA A 33 -1.65 -1.69 1.22
CA ALA A 33 -1.77 -1.53 -0.22
C ALA A 33 -0.46 -1.89 -0.95
N LEU A 34 0.70 -1.59 -0.35
CA LEU A 34 2.01 -1.97 -0.87
C LEU A 34 2.20 -3.49 -0.85
N TYR A 35 1.76 -4.17 0.21
CA TYR A 35 1.80 -5.62 0.28
C TYR A 35 0.95 -6.25 -0.83
N ARG A 36 -0.27 -5.73 -1.03
CA ARG A 36 -1.16 -6.13 -2.13
C ARG A 36 -0.49 -5.95 -3.50
N ALA A 37 0.17 -4.81 -3.71
CA ALA A 37 0.92 -4.55 -4.94
C ALA A 37 2.02 -5.59 -5.19
N LYS A 38 2.65 -6.13 -4.13
CA LYS A 38 3.65 -7.19 -4.24
C LYS A 38 3.04 -8.56 -4.55
N GLU A 39 1.87 -8.87 -4.00
CA GLU A 39 1.16 -10.14 -4.25
C GLU A 39 0.55 -10.21 -5.65
N GLU A 40 -0.02 -9.12 -6.16
CA GLU A 40 -0.70 -9.11 -7.46
C GLU A 40 0.25 -9.04 -8.67
N GLY A 41 1.57 -9.07 -8.45
CA GLY A 41 2.58 -9.16 -9.51
C GLY A 41 3.62 -8.04 -9.56
N ARG A 42 3.70 -7.17 -8.54
CA ARG A 42 4.69 -6.08 -8.41
C ARG A 42 4.56 -5.03 -9.53
N ASN A 43 5.54 -4.11 -9.59
CA ASN A 43 5.69 -3.04 -10.58
C ASN A 43 4.40 -2.25 -10.83
N ARG A 44 3.70 -1.89 -9.76
CA ARG A 44 2.39 -1.24 -9.83
C ARG A 44 2.14 -0.34 -8.64
N VAL A 45 1.14 0.52 -8.79
CA VAL A 45 0.61 1.36 -7.74
C VAL A 45 -0.75 0.81 -7.34
N VAL A 46 -0.93 0.52 -6.06
CA VAL A 46 -2.21 0.07 -5.50
C VAL A 46 -2.70 1.12 -4.51
N ARG A 47 -3.95 1.54 -4.68
CA ARG A 47 -4.64 2.39 -3.71
C ARG A 47 -5.26 1.51 -2.65
N PHE A 48 -5.12 1.91 -1.40
CA PHE A 48 -5.80 1.29 -0.29
C PHE A 48 -7.31 1.33 -0.52
N LEU A 49 -7.94 0.19 -0.31
CA LEU A 49 -9.40 0.07 -0.22
C LEU A 49 -9.73 -0.42 1.20
N PRO A 50 -10.79 0.09 1.84
CA PRO A 50 -11.20 -0.36 3.18
C PRO A 50 -11.36 -1.89 3.29
N GLU A 51 -11.71 -2.55 2.19
CA GLU A 51 -11.84 -4.00 2.08
C GLU A 51 -10.51 -4.76 2.30
N MET A 52 -9.37 -4.11 2.03
CA MET A 52 -8.04 -4.65 2.30
C MET A 52 -7.73 -4.69 3.80
N TRP A 53 -8.47 -3.91 4.60
CA TRP A 53 -8.36 -3.85 6.05
C TRP A 53 -9.48 -4.64 6.72
N LYS A 54 -9.54 -5.94 6.42
CA LYS A 54 -10.20 -6.88 7.32
C LYS A 54 -9.16 -7.29 8.34
N THR A 55 -9.42 -6.96 9.60
CA THR A 55 -8.67 -7.44 10.76
C THR A 55 -8.24 -8.86 10.50
N ALA A 56 -6.93 -9.08 10.44
CA ALA A 56 -6.37 -10.42 10.49
C ALA A 56 -7.04 -11.10 11.69
N GLU A 57 -7.96 -12.03 11.42
CA GLU A 57 -8.35 -13.03 12.39
C GLU A 57 -7.04 -13.74 12.77
N TYR A 58 -6.54 -13.41 13.95
CA TYR A 58 -5.48 -14.12 14.66
C TYR A 58 -6.15 -14.83 15.83
#